data_AF-A0A346A6Y0-F1
#
_entry.id   AF-A0A346A6Y0-F1
#
_cell.length_a   1.000
_cell.length_b   1.000
_cell.length_c   1.000
_cell.angle_alpha   90.00
_cell.angle_beta   90.00
_cell.angle_gamma   90.00
#
_symmetry.space_group_name_H-M   'P 1'
#
loop_
_entity.id
_entity.type
_entity.pdbx_description
1 polymer ?
#
loop_
_entity_poly.entity_id
_entity_poly.type
_entity_poly.pdbx_seq_one_letter_code
_entity_poly.pdbx_strand_id
1 'polypeptide(L)'
;GFVLAEGSAIFVLEDYDSALARGARVYAEIAGYATRCNAYHMTGLKADGREMAETIRVALDESRTNATDLDYINAHGSGTRQNDRHETAAYKRALGEHARRTPVSSIKSMVGHSLGAIGSMEIAASVLALEHGVVPPTANLRTSDPECDLDYVP
;
A
#
# COMPACT_ATOMS: atom_id res chain seq x y z
N GLY A 1 0.48 15.68 9.54
CA GLY A 1 1.27 14.93 10.54
C GLY A 1 0.48 13.70 10.92
N PHE A 2 1.10 12.70 11.55
CA PHE A 2 0.40 11.50 12.01
C PHE A 2 0.21 11.49 13.52
N VAL A 3 -0.72 10.67 13.98
CA VAL A 3 -0.93 10.34 15.40
C VAL A 3 -0.25 9.01 15.68
N LEU A 4 0.50 8.91 16.77
CA LEU A 4 1.13 7.65 17.18
C LEU A 4 0.08 6.63 17.62
N ALA A 5 0.40 5.37 17.37
CA ALA A 5 -0.44 4.25 17.78
C ALA A 5 0.40 3.04 18.19
N GLU A 6 -0.29 1.99 18.61
CA GLU A 6 0.29 0.72 19.00
C GLU A 6 -0.49 -0.40 18.31
N GLY A 7 0.15 -1.55 18.12
CA GLY A 7 -0.50 -2.71 17.53
C GLY A 7 0.49 -3.80 17.16
N SER A 8 -0.04 -4.97 16.81
CA SER A 8 0.75 -6.08 16.31
C SER A 8 -0.08 -6.95 15.39
N ALA A 9 0.57 -7.53 14.39
CA ALA A 9 0.02 -8.57 13.52
C ALA A 9 1.14 -9.53 13.17
N ILE A 10 0.84 -10.83 13.17
CA ILE A 10 1.78 -11.92 12.89
C ILE A 10 1.18 -12.79 11.80
N PHE A 11 2.03 -13.21 10.86
CA PHE A 11 1.66 -14.10 9.76
C PHE A 11 2.50 -15.37 9.81
N VAL A 12 1.92 -16.46 9.35
CA VAL A 12 2.63 -17.71 9.07
C VAL A 12 2.69 -17.85 7.56
N LEU A 13 3.90 -17.92 7.02
CA LEU A 13 4.14 -18.10 5.60
C LEU A 13 4.51 -19.57 5.35
N GLU A 14 3.98 -20.10 4.26
CA GLU A 14 4.25 -21.46 3.79
C GLU A 14 4.34 -21.44 2.26
N ASP A 15 5.02 -22.43 1.70
CA ASP A 15 4.94 -22.74 0.28
C ASP A 15 3.49 -23.00 -0.15
N TYR A 16 3.09 -22.43 -1.29
CA TYR A 16 1.70 -22.44 -1.75
C TYR A 16 1.19 -23.86 -2.04
N ASP A 17 1.99 -24.66 -2.76
CA ASP A 17 1.61 -26.02 -3.13
C ASP A 17 1.54 -26.93 -1.89
N SER A 18 2.46 -26.76 -0.93
CA SER A 18 2.41 -27.45 0.37
C SER A 18 1.13 -27.12 1.15
N ALA A 19 0.79 -25.83 1.24
CA ALA A 19 -0.41 -25.37 1.95
C ALA A 19 -1.68 -25.95 1.33
N LEU A 20 -1.78 -25.97 0.00
CA LEU A 20 -2.88 -26.60 -0.72
C LEU A 20 -2.92 -28.12 -0.51
N ALA A 21 -1.79 -28.82 -0.62
CA ALA A 21 -1.72 -30.27 -0.50
C ALA A 21 -2.22 -30.79 0.87
N ARG A 22 -1.97 -30.03 1.94
CA ARG A 22 -2.46 -30.38 3.29
C ARG A 22 -3.84 -29.78 3.62
N GLY A 23 -4.49 -29.09 2.69
CA GLY A 23 -5.81 -28.47 2.88
C GLY A 23 -5.81 -27.29 3.86
N ALA A 24 -4.72 -26.53 3.93
CA ALA A 24 -4.63 -25.34 4.77
C ALA A 24 -5.56 -24.23 4.26
N ARG A 25 -6.10 -23.42 5.18
CA ARG A 25 -6.76 -22.17 4.80
C ARG A 25 -5.69 -21.15 4.37
N VAL A 26 -5.69 -20.82 3.08
CA VAL A 26 -4.87 -19.75 2.51
C VAL A 26 -5.68 -18.46 2.52
N TYR A 27 -5.14 -17.40 3.15
CA TYR A 27 -5.80 -16.09 3.19
C TYR A 27 -5.43 -15.21 2.00
N ALA A 28 -4.16 -15.23 1.60
CA ALA A 28 -3.65 -14.51 0.44
C ALA A 28 -2.30 -15.13 0.02
N GLU A 29 -1.89 -14.79 -1.19
CA GLU A 29 -0.58 -15.10 -1.74
C GLU A 29 0.28 -13.83 -1.78
N ILE A 30 1.56 -13.95 -1.43
CA ILE A 30 2.54 -12.88 -1.68
C ILE A 30 3.14 -13.14 -3.07
N ALA A 31 2.55 -12.53 -4.10
CA ALA A 31 2.96 -12.75 -5.48
C ALA A 31 4.30 -12.07 -5.83
N GLY A 32 4.69 -11.01 -5.11
CA GLY A 32 5.96 -10.31 -5.33
C GLY A 32 6.20 -9.21 -4.30
N TYR A 33 7.45 -8.78 -4.15
CA TYR A 33 7.89 -7.71 -3.28
C TYR A 33 9.13 -7.01 -3.84
N ALA A 34 9.33 -5.76 -3.44
CA ALA A 34 10.56 -5.06 -3.79
C ALA A 34 10.91 -4.07 -2.68
N THR A 35 12.20 -3.81 -2.52
CA THR A 35 12.71 -2.79 -1.60
C THR A 35 13.73 -1.92 -2.31
N ARG A 36 13.69 -0.61 -2.03
CA ARG A 36 14.67 0.35 -2.55
C ARG A 36 14.98 1.40 -1.48
N CYS A 37 16.19 1.95 -1.55
CA CYS A 37 16.61 3.11 -0.78
C CYS A 37 16.69 4.32 -1.72
N ASN A 38 16.12 5.45 -1.33
CA ASN A 38 16.12 6.65 -2.15
C ASN A 38 17.49 7.37 -2.19
N ALA A 39 18.39 7.05 -1.26
CA ALA A 39 19.72 7.63 -1.10
C ALA A 39 19.75 9.17 -1.19
N TYR A 40 18.66 9.84 -0.79
CA TYR A 40 18.48 11.29 -0.96
C TYR A 40 18.71 12.04 0.35
N HIS A 41 18.01 11.63 1.40
CA HIS A 41 18.09 12.23 2.73
C HIS A 41 17.51 11.26 3.76
N MET A 42 17.98 11.32 5.01
CA MET A 42 17.59 10.36 6.06
C MET A 42 16.07 10.31 6.31
N THR A 43 15.39 11.44 6.15
CA THR A 43 13.92 11.58 6.31
C THR A 43 13.24 12.23 5.12
N GLY A 44 14.00 12.62 4.10
CA GLY A 44 13.49 13.42 3.00
C GLY A 44 13.04 12.54 1.84
N LEU A 45 11.93 12.93 1.22
CA LEU A 45 11.40 12.32 0.00
C LEU A 45 11.38 13.35 -1.12
N LYS A 46 11.69 12.91 -2.33
CA LYS A 46 11.53 13.75 -3.52
C LYS A 46 10.07 13.74 -3.93
N ALA A 47 9.50 14.90 -4.25
CA ALA A 47 8.09 14.98 -4.63
C ALA A 47 7.75 14.18 -5.90
N ASP A 48 8.75 13.75 -6.67
CA ASP A 48 8.55 13.02 -7.93
C ASP A 48 8.27 11.52 -7.75
N GLY A 49 8.49 10.92 -6.58
CA GLY A 49 8.12 9.52 -6.35
C GLY A 49 8.94 8.49 -7.14
N ARG A 50 10.07 8.88 -7.74
CA ARG A 50 10.73 8.06 -8.78
C ARG A 50 11.16 6.68 -8.28
N GLU A 51 11.78 6.62 -7.12
CA GLU A 51 12.28 5.38 -6.52
C GLU A 51 11.15 4.45 -6.12
N MET A 52 10.07 4.98 -5.55
CA MET A 52 8.91 4.19 -5.15
C MET A 52 8.16 3.67 -6.39
N ALA A 53 8.03 4.49 -7.43
CA ALA A 53 7.47 4.05 -8.71
C ALA A 53 8.25 2.87 -9.28
N GLU A 54 9.57 2.91 -9.18
CA GLU A 54 10.43 1.82 -9.63
C GLU A 54 10.33 0.58 -8.73
N THR A 55 10.20 0.75 -7.42
CA THR A 55 9.90 -0.36 -6.49
C THR A 55 8.59 -1.06 -6.89
N ILE A 56 7.53 -0.29 -7.17
CA ILE A 56 6.24 -0.83 -7.59
C ILE A 56 6.38 -1.61 -8.90
N ARG A 57 7.10 -1.09 -9.91
CA ARG A 57 7.33 -1.81 -11.17
C ARG A 57 8.07 -3.12 -10.98
N VAL A 58 9.10 -3.15 -10.13
CA VAL A 58 9.84 -4.39 -9.84
C VAL A 58 8.95 -5.42 -9.14
N ALA A 59 8.12 -5.00 -8.18
CA ALA A 59 7.18 -5.91 -7.52
C ALA A 59 6.12 -6.45 -8.51
N LEU A 60 5.63 -5.61 -9.43
CA LEU A 60 4.72 -6.03 -10.51
C LEU A 60 5.38 -7.02 -11.48
N ASP A 61 6.65 -6.80 -11.83
CA ASP A 61 7.41 -7.71 -12.70
C ASP A 61 7.66 -9.06 -12.02
N GLU A 62 8.06 -9.06 -10.75
CA GLU A 62 8.26 -10.29 -9.96
C GLU A 62 6.94 -11.09 -9.84
N SER A 63 5.82 -10.39 -9.60
CA SER A 63 4.49 -10.99 -9.54
C SER A 63 3.85 -11.26 -10.90
N ARG A 64 4.54 -10.93 -12.01
CA ARG A 64 4.04 -11.06 -13.39
C ARG A 64 2.64 -10.44 -13.60
N THR A 65 2.35 -9.36 -12.88
CA THR A 65 1.05 -8.68 -12.87
C THR A 65 1.16 -7.40 -13.67
N ASN A 66 0.23 -7.16 -14.61
CA ASN A 66 0.24 -5.90 -15.33
C ASN A 66 -0.23 -4.78 -14.41
N ALA A 67 0.30 -3.57 -14.61
CA ALA A 67 -0.13 -2.41 -13.84
C ALA A 67 -1.64 -2.14 -13.91
N THR A 68 -2.29 -2.53 -15.01
CA THR A 68 -3.74 -2.39 -15.25
C THR A 68 -4.58 -3.43 -14.52
N ASP A 69 -3.96 -4.46 -13.96
CA ASP A 69 -4.63 -5.55 -13.24
C ASP A 69 -4.67 -5.27 -11.73
N LEU A 70 -4.15 -4.12 -11.27
CA LEU A 70 -4.24 -3.70 -9.87
C LEU A 70 -5.60 -3.09 -9.56
N ASP A 71 -6.32 -3.72 -8.63
CA ASP A 71 -7.68 -3.31 -8.23
C ASP A 71 -7.72 -2.45 -6.97
N TYR A 72 -6.66 -2.41 -6.16
CA TYR A 72 -6.63 -1.66 -4.90
C TYR A 72 -5.21 -1.35 -4.44
N ILE A 73 -5.00 -0.17 -3.85
CA ILE A 73 -3.75 0.23 -3.19
C ILE A 73 -4.03 0.56 -1.72
N ASN A 74 -3.41 -0.20 -0.82
CA ASN A 74 -3.27 0.19 0.58
C ASN A 74 -2.02 1.08 0.72
N ALA A 75 -2.23 2.39 0.73
CA ALA A 75 -1.17 3.38 0.78
C ALA A 75 -0.56 3.49 2.17
N HIS A 76 0.74 3.83 2.24
CA HIS A 76 1.34 4.11 3.53
C HIS A 76 0.76 5.40 4.14
N GLY A 77 0.39 6.42 3.36
CA GLY A 77 -0.63 7.42 3.77
C GLY A 77 -0.44 8.02 5.16
N SER A 78 0.74 8.58 5.45
CA SER A 78 1.05 9.10 6.78
C SER A 78 0.35 10.43 7.12
N GLY A 79 -0.40 11.00 6.19
CA GLY A 79 -1.06 12.31 6.39
C GLY A 79 -0.05 13.45 6.47
N THR A 80 1.15 13.24 5.92
CA THR A 80 2.17 14.29 5.82
C THR A 80 2.28 14.73 4.37
N ARG A 81 2.22 16.04 4.14
CA ARG A 81 2.19 16.61 2.78
C ARG A 81 3.30 16.06 1.88
N GLN A 82 4.52 15.93 2.41
CA GLN A 82 5.64 15.42 1.62
C GLN A 82 5.44 13.96 1.19
N ASN A 83 4.96 13.11 2.09
CA ASN A 83 4.82 11.67 1.85
C ASN A 83 3.62 11.37 0.96
N ASP A 84 2.47 12.00 1.24
CA ASP A 84 1.24 11.77 0.47
C ASP A 84 1.42 12.21 -1.01
N ARG A 85 2.16 13.31 -1.25
CA ARG A 85 2.56 13.75 -2.61
C ARG A 85 3.55 12.80 -3.27
N HIS A 86 4.53 12.32 -2.50
CA HIS A 86 5.52 11.36 -2.99
C HIS A 86 4.85 10.05 -3.46
N GLU A 87 3.93 9.51 -2.66
CA GLU A 87 3.13 8.33 -2.99
C GLU A 87 2.25 8.56 -4.23
N THR A 88 1.50 9.66 -4.25
CA THR A 88 0.66 10.04 -5.39
C THR A 88 1.47 10.05 -6.70
N ALA A 89 2.64 10.73 -6.67
CA ALA A 89 3.51 10.82 -7.83
C ALA A 89 4.06 9.44 -8.23
N ALA A 90 4.40 8.60 -7.25
CA ALA A 90 4.90 7.26 -7.48
C ALA A 90 3.85 6.36 -8.16
N TYR A 91 2.61 6.36 -7.67
CA TYR A 91 1.50 5.58 -8.25
C TYR A 91 1.21 5.99 -9.68
N LYS A 92 1.10 7.29 -9.96
CA LYS A 92 0.93 7.81 -11.33
C LYS A 92 2.04 7.37 -12.27
N ARG A 93 3.29 7.40 -11.79
CA ARG A 93 4.44 6.97 -12.61
C ARG A 93 4.45 5.48 -12.86
N ALA A 94 4.11 4.67 -11.85
CA ALA A 94 4.14 3.21 -11.96
C ALA A 94 2.99 2.67 -12.80
N LEU A 95 1.78 3.22 -12.62
CA LEU A 95 0.54 2.67 -13.18
C LEU A 95 -0.04 3.48 -14.34
N GLY A 96 0.54 4.64 -14.65
CA GLY A 96 0.04 5.53 -15.70
C GLY A 96 -1.39 6.00 -15.42
N GLU A 97 -2.23 6.01 -16.44
CA GLU A 97 -3.65 6.40 -16.31
C GLU A 97 -4.44 5.47 -15.39
N HIS A 98 -4.01 4.22 -15.23
CA HIS A 98 -4.71 3.27 -14.36
C HIS A 98 -4.71 3.74 -12.89
N ALA A 99 -3.67 4.45 -12.46
CA ALA A 99 -3.58 5.03 -11.11
C ALA A 99 -4.81 5.86 -10.74
N ARG A 100 -5.45 6.53 -11.69
CA ARG A 100 -6.62 7.39 -11.45
C ARG A 100 -7.92 6.61 -11.23
N ARG A 101 -7.93 5.33 -11.60
CA ARG A 101 -9.09 4.43 -11.48
C ARG A 101 -8.90 3.39 -10.38
N THR A 102 -7.67 3.18 -9.93
CA THR A 102 -7.38 2.27 -8.82
C THR A 102 -7.74 2.95 -7.50
N PRO A 103 -8.69 2.40 -6.73
CA PRO A 103 -9.02 2.94 -5.42
C PRO A 103 -7.82 2.83 -4.47
N VAL A 104 -7.61 3.88 -3.69
CA VAL A 104 -6.52 4.00 -2.72
C VAL A 104 -7.11 4.27 -1.34
N SER A 105 -6.63 3.58 -0.30
CA SER A 105 -6.96 3.95 1.06
C SER A 105 -5.76 3.83 1.99
N SER A 106 -5.86 4.37 3.20
CA SER A 106 -4.90 4.07 4.26
C SER A 106 -5.58 3.89 5.61
N ILE A 107 -5.32 2.75 6.24
CA ILE A 107 -5.89 2.43 7.55
C ILE A 107 -5.33 3.30 8.69
N LYS A 108 -4.18 3.98 8.47
CA LYS A 108 -3.59 4.90 9.47
C LYS A 108 -4.54 6.03 9.85
N SER A 109 -5.48 6.36 8.97
CA SER A 109 -6.57 7.30 9.26
C SER A 109 -7.48 6.88 10.42
N MET A 110 -7.62 5.57 10.67
CA MET A 110 -8.49 4.98 11.68
C MET A 110 -7.70 4.50 12.91
N VAL A 111 -6.52 3.91 12.69
CA VAL A 111 -5.75 3.25 13.76
C VAL A 111 -4.49 4.00 14.16
N GLY A 112 -4.14 5.09 13.49
CA GLY A 112 -2.90 5.83 13.70
C GLY A 112 -1.66 5.12 13.15
N HIS A 113 -0.48 5.65 13.47
CA HIS A 113 0.81 5.16 12.98
C HIS A 113 1.58 4.40 14.07
N SER A 114 1.52 3.07 14.01
CA SER A 114 2.19 2.16 14.96
C SER A 114 3.67 1.90 14.68
N LEU A 115 4.33 2.82 13.96
CA LEU A 115 5.75 2.76 13.62
C LEU A 115 6.13 1.40 13.01
N GLY A 116 7.01 0.64 13.65
CA GLY A 116 7.51 -0.64 13.15
C GLY A 116 6.43 -1.71 12.94
N ALA A 117 5.29 -1.61 13.61
CA ALA A 117 4.20 -2.57 13.48
C ALA A 117 3.24 -2.28 12.31
N ILE A 118 3.25 -1.06 11.75
CA ILE A 118 2.17 -0.67 10.83
C ILE A 118 2.19 -1.48 9.53
N GLY A 119 3.37 -1.89 9.05
CA GLY A 119 3.48 -2.68 7.83
C GLY A 119 2.75 -4.02 7.92
N SER A 120 2.87 -4.73 9.06
CA SER A 120 2.13 -5.98 9.25
C SER A 120 0.64 -5.74 9.44
N MET A 121 0.24 -4.67 10.12
CA MET A 121 -1.18 -4.31 10.24
C MET A 121 -1.80 -3.93 8.89
N GLU A 122 -1.07 -3.24 8.02
CA GLU A 122 -1.51 -2.90 6.66
C GLU A 122 -1.69 -4.15 5.80
N ILE A 123 -0.79 -5.13 5.89
CA ILE A 123 -0.97 -6.43 5.23
C ILE A 123 -2.23 -7.12 5.74
N ALA A 124 -2.45 -7.16 7.06
CA ALA A 124 -3.64 -7.80 7.63
C ALA A 124 -4.93 -7.14 7.13
N ALA A 125 -4.97 -5.81 7.08
CA ALA A 125 -6.11 -5.08 6.54
C ALA A 125 -6.32 -5.33 5.04
N SER A 126 -5.25 -5.39 4.24
CA SER A 126 -5.35 -5.73 2.82
C SER A 126 -5.90 -7.14 2.60
N VAL A 127 -5.47 -8.11 3.40
CA VAL A 127 -5.98 -9.48 3.35
C VAL A 127 -7.46 -9.54 3.75
N LEU A 128 -7.88 -8.81 4.78
CA LEU A 128 -9.29 -8.72 5.16
C LEU A 128 -10.15 -8.01 4.09
N ALA A 129 -9.59 -7.00 3.42
CA ALA A 129 -10.23 -6.33 2.29
C ALA A 129 -10.47 -7.32 1.13
N LEU A 130 -9.51 -8.18 0.82
CA LEU A 130 -9.65 -9.27 -0.16
C LEU A 130 -10.70 -10.30 0.29
N GLU A 131 -10.63 -10.78 1.55
CA GLU A 131 -11.55 -11.79 2.09
C GLU A 131 -13.01 -11.30 2.07
N HIS A 132 -13.24 -10.03 2.36
CA HIS A 132 -14.58 -9.45 2.43
C HIS A 132 -15.03 -8.77 1.13
N GLY A 133 -14.16 -8.63 0.13
CA GLY A 133 -14.47 -7.95 -1.13
C GLY A 133 -14.84 -6.47 -0.94
N VAL A 134 -14.14 -5.77 -0.05
CA VAL A 134 -14.39 -4.36 0.28
C VAL A 134 -13.11 -3.54 0.27
N VAL A 135 -13.21 -2.26 -0.10
CA VAL A 135 -12.14 -1.28 0.11
C VAL A 135 -12.43 -0.50 1.39
N PRO A 136 -11.53 -0.50 2.40
CA PRO A 136 -11.76 0.25 3.62
C PRO A 136 -11.68 1.77 3.36
N PRO A 137 -12.47 2.58 4.09
CA PRO A 137 -12.45 4.03 3.93
C PRO A 137 -11.21 4.67 4.53
N THR A 138 -10.81 5.82 4.01
CA THR A 138 -9.80 6.72 4.60
C THR A 138 -10.50 7.71 5.52
N ALA A 139 -10.60 7.37 6.80
CA ALA A 139 -11.26 8.23 7.78
C ALA A 139 -10.68 9.66 7.79
N ASN A 140 -11.53 10.63 8.12
CA ASN A 140 -11.19 12.05 8.18
C ASN A 140 -10.89 12.71 6.81
N LEU A 141 -10.99 11.99 5.68
CA LEU A 141 -10.89 12.55 4.34
C LEU A 141 -12.20 13.27 3.94
N ARG A 142 -12.30 14.56 4.28
CA ARG A 142 -13.45 15.41 3.90
C ARG A 142 -13.18 16.35 2.73
N THR A 143 -11.90 16.67 2.53
CA THR A 143 -11.44 17.59 1.49
C THR A 143 -10.14 17.07 0.96
N SER A 144 -10.15 16.64 -0.31
CA SER A 144 -8.96 16.10 -0.97
C SER A 144 -7.89 17.18 -1.14
N ASP A 145 -6.62 16.80 -0.98
CA ASP A 145 -5.50 17.67 -1.36
C ASP A 145 -5.44 17.72 -2.90
N PRO A 146 -5.48 18.90 -3.54
CA PRO A 146 -5.39 19.02 -4.99
C PRO A 146 -4.12 18.40 -5.61
N GLU A 147 -3.05 18.23 -4.81
CA GLU A 147 -1.82 17.56 -5.25
C GLU A 147 -1.88 16.03 -5.09
N CYS A 148 -2.91 15.51 -4.40
CA CYS A 148 -3.22 14.08 -4.21
C CYS A 148 -4.57 13.75 -4.87
N ASP A 149 -4.59 13.82 -6.20
CA ASP A 149 -5.77 13.77 -7.10
C ASP A 149 -6.10 12.35 -7.62
N LEU A 150 -5.80 11.30 -6.84
CA LEU A 150 -6.20 9.92 -7.14
C LEU A 150 -7.53 9.58 -6.44
N ASP A 151 -8.06 8.40 -6.73
CA ASP A 151 -9.30 7.90 -6.10
C ASP A 151 -9.03 7.44 -4.66
N TYR A 152 -8.79 8.40 -3.76
CA TYR A 152 -8.68 8.14 -2.33
C TYR A 152 -10.08 7.91 -1.73
N VAL A 153 -10.36 6.68 -1.32
CA VAL A 153 -11.66 6.26 -0.79
C VAL A 153 -11.93 6.96 0.55
N PRO A 154 -13.00 7.77 0.69
CA PRO A 154 -13.33 8.49 1.92
C PRO A 154 -14.03 7.63 2.97
#